data_AF-A0A6A3PG76-F1
#
_entry.id   AF-A0A6A3PG76-F1
#
_cell.length_a   1.000
_cell.length_b   1.000
_cell.length_c   1.000
_cell.angle_alpha   90.00
_cell.angle_beta   90.00
_cell.angle_gamma   90.00
#
_symmetry.space_group_name_H-M   'P 1'
#
loop_
_entity.id
_entity.type
_entity.pdbx_description
1 polymer ?
#
loop_
_entity_poly.entity_id
_entity_poly.type
_entity_poly.pdbx_seq_one_letter_code
_entity_poly.pdbx_strand_id
1 'polypeptide(L)'
;MAKKRVIHDIARSGSFVPNLERGQKLLEILTKFSRRFERNDTPTSDVYEMFLELPELIKGVGLTAAEKESFKRIVSDKFKFLYGDAHGVAYVLDPHFLGKEMDTETRVGVENLIC
;
A
#
# COMPACT_ATOMS: atom_id res chain seq x y z
N MET A 1 -12.78 19.33 31.08
CA MET A 1 -12.00 18.53 32.05
C MET A 1 -11.72 17.10 31.56
N ALA A 2 -12.72 16.32 31.14
CA ALA A 2 -12.54 14.91 30.74
C ALA A 2 -11.51 14.67 29.60
N LYS A 3 -11.57 15.42 28.49
CA LYS A 3 -10.63 15.28 27.36
C LYS A 3 -9.15 15.47 27.74
N LYS A 4 -8.86 16.42 28.62
CA LYS A 4 -7.48 16.72 29.06
C LYS A 4 -6.90 15.58 29.89
N ARG A 5 -7.74 14.90 30.69
CA ARG A 5 -7.35 13.73 31.48
C ARG A 5 -7.04 12.53 30.58
N VAL A 6 -7.90 12.25 29.60
CA VAL A 6 -7.68 11.17 28.60
C VAL A 6 -6.36 11.36 27.84
N ILE A 7 -6.07 12.56 27.35
CA ILE A 7 -4.81 12.84 26.64
C ILE A 7 -3.61 12.63 27.56
N HIS A 8 -3.69 13.12 28.79
CA HIS A 8 -2.63 12.95 29.79
C HIS A 8 -2.39 11.47 30.11
N ASP A 9 -3.45 10.67 30.22
CA ASP A 9 -3.36 9.24 30.51
C ASP A 9 -2.78 8.46 29.31
N ILE A 10 -3.13 8.84 28.08
CA ILE A 10 -2.52 8.28 26.86
C ILE A 10 -1.03 8.61 26.81
N ALA A 11 -0.65 9.87 27.02
CA ALA A 11 0.75 10.30 26.92
C ALA A 11 1.66 9.66 27.97
N ARG A 12 1.11 9.30 29.14
CA ARG A 12 1.83 8.60 30.21
C ARG A 12 1.76 7.08 30.11
N SER A 13 0.96 6.55 29.18
CA SER A 13 0.87 5.11 29.00
C SER A 13 2.20 4.54 28.50
N GLY A 14 2.58 3.35 28.99
CA GLY A 14 3.79 2.67 28.51
C GLY A 14 3.75 2.28 27.03
N SER A 15 2.57 2.30 26.41
CA SER A 15 2.37 2.03 24.98
C SER A 15 2.47 3.29 24.10
N PHE A 16 2.59 4.50 24.69
CA PHE A 16 2.60 5.75 23.93
C PHE A 16 3.75 5.79 22.90
N VAL A 17 4.99 5.61 23.36
CA VAL A 17 6.17 5.63 22.49
C VAL A 17 6.15 4.49 21.46
N PRO A 18 5.87 3.22 21.83
CA PRO A 18 5.74 2.14 20.86
C PRO A 18 4.67 2.39 19.78
N ASN A 19 3.56 3.04 20.14
CA ASN A 19 2.52 3.39 19.17
C ASN A 19 2.98 4.49 18.21
N LEU A 20 3.73 5.48 18.70
CA LEU A 20 4.32 6.53 17.86
C LEU A 20 5.35 5.95 16.88
N GLU A 21 6.26 5.09 17.35
CA GLU A 21 7.25 4.42 16.50
C GLU A 21 6.58 3.57 15.41
N ARG A 22 5.50 2.87 15.76
CA ARG A 22 4.70 2.11 14.79
C ARG A 22 4.05 3.03 13.75
N GLY A 23 3.46 4.13 14.20
CA GLY A 23 2.87 5.14 13.33
C GLY A 23 3.90 5.76 12.38
N GLN A 24 5.10 6.07 12.89
CA GLN A 24 6.21 6.57 12.08
C GLN A 24 6.60 5.56 10.98
N LYS A 25 6.82 4.28 11.32
CA LYS A 25 7.15 3.24 10.33
C LYS A 25 6.09 3.11 9.24
N LEU A 26 4.81 3.18 9.61
CA LEU A 26 3.72 3.16 8.64
C LEU A 26 3.80 4.36 7.70
N LEU A 27 3.96 5.57 8.25
CA LEU A 27 4.06 6.80 7.47
C LEU A 27 5.28 6.82 6.56
N GLU A 28 6.41 6.26 6.99
CA GLU A 28 7.62 6.13 6.16
C GLU A 28 7.36 5.29 4.91
N ILE A 29 6.71 4.12 5.06
CA ILE A 29 6.33 3.25 3.93
C ILE A 29 5.40 3.98 2.97
N LEU A 30 4.36 4.64 3.49
CA LEU A 30 3.40 5.36 2.66
C LEU A 30 4.04 6.57 1.96
N THR A 31 4.94 7.28 2.64
CA THR A 31 5.68 8.41 2.08
C THR A 31 6.60 7.98 0.95
N LYS A 32 7.23 6.79 1.05
CA LYS A 32 8.04 6.23 -0.03
C LYS A 32 7.22 6.09 -1.32
N PHE A 33 6.01 5.55 -1.24
CA PHE A 33 5.14 5.40 -2.41
C PHE A 33 4.57 6.73 -2.91
N SER A 34 4.14 7.62 -2.01
CA SER A 34 3.68 8.97 -2.40
C SER A 34 4.75 9.69 -3.24
N ARG A 35 6.00 9.69 -2.77
CA ARG A 35 7.12 10.33 -3.47
C ARG A 35 7.45 9.69 -4.81
N ARG A 36 7.23 8.38 -4.99
CA ARG A 36 7.42 7.71 -6.28
C ARG A 36 6.51 8.37 -7.33
N PHE A 37 5.23 8.48 -7.05
CA PHE A 37 4.24 8.98 -8.02
C PHE A 37 4.08 10.52 -8.07
N GLU A 38 4.74 11.27 -7.20
CA GLU A 38 4.64 12.74 -7.13
C GLU A 38 5.27 13.48 -8.32
N ARG A 39 6.30 12.92 -8.97
CA ARG A 39 7.13 13.68 -9.93
C ARG A 39 6.73 13.52 -11.40
N ASN A 40 5.59 12.87 -11.70
CA ASN A 40 5.12 12.55 -13.06
C ASN A 40 6.16 11.83 -13.96
N ASP A 41 7.23 11.29 -13.38
CA ASP A 41 8.30 10.57 -14.06
C ASP A 41 8.18 9.04 -13.91
N THR A 42 7.33 8.60 -12.98
CA THR A 42 7.08 7.18 -12.73
C THR A 42 6.18 6.58 -13.82
N PRO A 43 6.62 5.51 -14.50
CA PRO A 43 5.82 4.81 -15.48
C PRO A 43 4.50 4.27 -14.90
N THR A 44 3.47 4.20 -15.75
CA THR A 44 2.18 3.60 -15.39
C THR A 44 2.30 2.11 -15.04
N SER A 45 3.34 1.42 -15.53
CA SER A 45 3.67 0.03 -15.20
C SER A 45 4.01 -0.17 -13.72
N ASP A 46 4.58 0.83 -13.05
CA ASP A 46 4.98 0.76 -11.63
C ASP A 46 3.79 0.69 -10.65
N VAL A 47 2.59 1.08 -11.10
CA VAL A 47 1.40 1.16 -10.25
C VAL A 47 1.01 -0.23 -9.73
N TYR A 48 1.02 -1.26 -10.58
CA TYR A 48 0.67 -2.62 -10.15
C TYR A 48 1.69 -3.18 -9.15
N GLU A 49 2.99 -2.97 -9.39
CA GLU A 49 4.06 -3.40 -8.48
C GLU A 49 3.89 -2.82 -7.07
N MET A 50 3.54 -1.53 -6.96
CA MET A 50 3.28 -0.91 -5.65
C MET A 50 2.24 -1.70 -4.84
N PHE A 51 1.16 -2.14 -5.48
CA PHE A 51 0.10 -2.86 -4.80
C PHE A 51 0.51 -4.29 -4.38
N LEU A 52 1.51 -4.88 -5.03
CA LEU A 52 2.13 -6.13 -4.61
C LEU A 52 3.10 -5.92 -3.44
N GLU A 53 3.91 -4.86 -3.47
CA GLU A 53 4.92 -4.58 -2.44
C GLU A 53 4.32 -4.09 -1.11
N LEU A 54 3.29 -3.25 -1.19
CA LEU A 54 2.73 -2.54 -0.04
C LEU A 54 2.25 -3.47 1.09
N PRO A 55 1.52 -4.58 0.81
CA PRO A 55 1.15 -5.56 1.83
C PRO A 55 2.36 -6.19 2.54
N GLU A 56 3.42 -6.52 1.80
CA GLU A 56 4.63 -7.14 2.36
C GLU A 56 5.38 -6.18 3.27
N LEU A 57 5.56 -4.93 2.86
CA LEU A 57 6.23 -3.91 3.67
C LEU A 57 5.51 -3.67 5.00
N ILE A 58 4.18 -3.78 5.01
CA ILE A 58 3.37 -3.53 6.20
C ILE A 58 3.33 -4.71 7.18
N LYS A 59 3.64 -5.94 6.73
CA LYS A 59 3.82 -7.08 7.65
C LYS A 59 4.88 -6.78 8.72
N GLY A 60 5.93 -6.02 8.37
CA GLY A 60 7.02 -5.62 9.26
C GLY A 60 6.67 -4.55 10.31
N VAL A 61 5.50 -3.91 10.22
CA VAL A 61 5.11 -2.80 11.10
C VAL A 61 4.58 -3.28 12.46
N GLY A 62 4.15 -4.54 12.57
CA GLY A 62 3.60 -5.08 13.83
C GLY A 62 2.17 -4.63 14.12
N LEU A 63 1.35 -4.51 13.07
CA LEU A 63 -0.07 -4.21 13.20
C LEU A 63 -0.85 -5.34 13.91
N THR A 64 -1.87 -4.97 14.67
CA THR A 64 -2.86 -5.90 15.23
C THR A 64 -3.69 -6.57 14.13
N ALA A 65 -4.40 -7.64 14.45
CA ALA A 65 -5.27 -8.33 13.48
C ALA A 65 -6.34 -7.38 12.89
N ALA A 66 -7.00 -6.57 13.73
CA ALA A 66 -8.01 -5.62 13.29
C ALA A 66 -7.44 -4.52 12.38
N GLU A 67 -6.23 -4.02 12.68
CA GLU A 67 -5.52 -3.06 11.83
C GLU A 67 -5.13 -3.67 10.49
N LYS A 68 -4.63 -4.91 10.47
CA LYS A 68 -4.30 -5.64 9.24
C LYS A 68 -5.51 -5.81 8.33
N GLU A 69 -6.65 -6.21 8.88
CA GLU A 69 -7.89 -6.36 8.11
C GLU A 69 -8.41 -5.02 7.59
N SER A 70 -8.35 -3.97 8.41
CA SER A 70 -8.70 -2.61 7.97
C SER A 70 -7.78 -2.13 6.85
N PHE A 71 -6.48 -2.40 6.94
CA PHE A 71 -5.50 -2.04 5.94
C PHE A 71 -5.74 -2.77 4.61
N LYS A 72 -5.90 -4.10 4.65
CA LYS A 72 -6.22 -4.91 3.45
C LYS A 72 -7.45 -4.38 2.73
N ARG A 73 -8.52 -4.06 3.47
CA ARG A 73 -9.74 -3.47 2.91
C ARG A 73 -9.45 -2.15 2.20
N ILE A 74 -8.75 -1.22 2.88
CA ILE A 74 -8.41 0.08 2.30
C ILE A 74 -7.58 -0.07 1.02
N VAL A 75 -6.56 -0.95 1.03
CA VAL A 75 -5.73 -1.20 -0.14
C VAL A 75 -6.54 -1.80 -1.29
N SER A 76 -7.39 -2.79 -1.00
CA SER A 76 -8.29 -3.38 -2.00
C SER A 76 -9.23 -2.33 -2.61
N ASP A 77 -9.84 -1.47 -1.79
CA ASP A 77 -10.74 -0.43 -2.28
C ASP A 77 -10.00 0.60 -3.14
N LYS A 78 -8.78 0.97 -2.74
CA LYS A 78 -7.91 1.86 -3.54
C LYS A 78 -7.43 1.22 -4.83
N PHE A 79 -7.09 -0.07 -4.79
CA PHE A 79 -6.73 -0.83 -5.99
C PHE A 79 -7.89 -0.80 -6.97
N LYS A 80 -9.10 -1.19 -6.57
CA LYS A 80 -10.29 -1.18 -7.45
C LYS A 80 -10.63 0.19 -8.01
N PHE A 81 -10.32 1.26 -7.29
CA PHE A 81 -10.59 2.63 -7.73
C PHE A 81 -9.52 3.18 -8.69
N LEU A 82 -8.24 2.92 -8.42
CA LEU A 82 -7.12 3.50 -9.17
C LEU A 82 -6.62 2.59 -10.29
N TYR A 83 -6.62 1.29 -10.07
CA TYR A 83 -6.16 0.32 -11.04
C TYR A 83 -7.17 0.22 -12.20
N GLY A 84 -6.62 0.06 -13.40
CA GLY A 84 -7.40 -0.06 -14.61
C GLY A 84 -6.53 -0.66 -15.70
N ASP A 85 -7.19 -1.01 -16.81
CA ASP A 85 -6.62 -1.70 -17.96
C ASP A 85 -5.24 -1.19 -18.39
N ALA A 86 -5.07 0.13 -18.47
CA ALA A 86 -3.80 0.76 -18.85
C ALA A 86 -2.63 0.40 -17.92
N HIS A 87 -2.88 0.28 -16.61
CA HIS A 87 -1.86 -0.11 -15.62
C HIS A 87 -1.42 -1.55 -15.81
N GLY A 88 -2.38 -2.45 -16.03
CA GLY A 88 -2.10 -3.86 -16.27
C GLY A 88 -1.37 -4.09 -17.59
N VAL A 89 -1.86 -3.49 -18.67
CA VAL A 89 -1.22 -3.56 -19.99
C VAL A 89 0.20 -2.99 -19.93
N ALA A 90 0.39 -1.83 -19.29
CA ALA A 90 1.72 -1.25 -19.11
C ALA A 90 2.64 -2.19 -18.33
N TYR A 91 2.16 -2.80 -17.24
CA TYR A 91 2.95 -3.75 -16.46
C TYR A 91 3.36 -4.99 -17.26
N VAL A 92 2.43 -5.58 -18.03
CA VAL A 92 2.71 -6.78 -18.84
C VAL A 92 3.67 -6.51 -20.00
N LEU A 93 3.58 -5.33 -20.61
CA LEU A 93 4.41 -4.94 -21.75
C LEU A 93 5.78 -4.38 -21.37
N ASP A 94 5.98 -3.99 -20.10
CA ASP A 94 7.22 -3.41 -19.64
C ASP A 94 8.28 -4.50 -19.31
N PRO A 95 9.42 -4.54 -20.04
CA PRO A 95 10.46 -5.55 -19.84
C PRO A 95 11.03 -5.61 -18.41
N HIS A 96 10.95 -4.53 -17.64
CA HIS A 96 11.42 -4.51 -16.25
C HIS A 96 10.62 -5.44 -15.32
N PHE A 97 9.38 -5.78 -15.72
CA PHE A 97 8.50 -6.67 -14.96
C PHE A 97 8.34 -8.04 -15.61
N LEU A 98 9.12 -8.35 -16.65
CA LEU A 98 9.11 -9.65 -17.31
C LEU A 98 9.43 -10.76 -16.29
N GLY A 99 8.54 -11.74 -16.18
CA GLY A 99 8.69 -12.86 -15.24
C GLY A 99 8.36 -12.53 -13.78
N LYS A 100 8.00 -11.28 -13.45
CA LYS A 100 7.39 -10.98 -12.14
C LYS A 100 5.94 -11.45 -12.11
N GLU A 101 5.50 -11.83 -10.93
CA GLU A 101 4.17 -12.38 -10.76
C GLU A 101 3.09 -11.31 -11.01
N MET A 102 2.07 -11.75 -11.73
CA MET A 102 0.74 -11.15 -11.81
C MET A 102 -0.20 -12.34 -11.69
N ASP A 103 -1.21 -12.24 -10.83
CA ASP A 103 -2.14 -13.34 -10.65
C ASP A 103 -2.83 -13.71 -11.97
N THR A 104 -3.11 -15.00 -12.15
CA THR A 104 -3.61 -15.54 -13.43
C THR A 104 -4.89 -14.85 -13.90
N GLU A 105 -5.79 -14.53 -12.97
CA GLU A 105 -7.06 -13.87 -13.29
C GLU A 105 -6.83 -12.47 -13.85
N THR A 106 -6.03 -11.65 -13.16
CA THR A 106 -5.67 -10.30 -13.61
C THR A 106 -4.89 -10.35 -14.93
N ARG A 107 -3.94 -11.29 -15.07
CA ARG A 107 -3.14 -11.43 -16.29
C ARG A 107 -4.00 -11.78 -17.50
N VAL A 108 -4.88 -12.77 -17.38
CA VAL A 108 -5.78 -13.15 -18.49
C VAL A 108 -6.68 -11.98 -18.88
N GLY A 109 -7.21 -11.24 -17.90
CA GLY A 109 -7.98 -10.04 -18.15
C GLY A 109 -7.20 -8.99 -18.96
N VAL A 110 -5.93 -8.75 -18.60
CA VAL A 110 -5.05 -7.81 -19.29
C VAL A 110 -4.67 -8.29 -20.69
N GLU A 111 -4.31 -9.57 -20.85
CA GLU A 111 -3.92 -10.14 -22.15
C GLU A 111 -5.06 -10.07 -23.17
N ASN A 112 -6.31 -10.25 -22.73
CA ASN A 112 -7.51 -10.10 -23.57
C ASN A 112 -7.74 -8.67 -24.09
N LEU A 113 -7.06 -7.66 -23.55
CA LEU A 113 -7.15 -6.27 -24.03
C LEU A 113 -6.12 -5.97 -25.11
N ILE A 114 -5.07 -6.78 -25.21
CA ILE A 114 -3.96 -6.63 -26.16
C ILE A 114 -4.22 -7.45 -27.43
N CYS A 115 -4.86 -8.61 -27.29
CA CYS A 115 -5.23 -9.53 -28.37
C CYS A 115 -6.61 -9.21 -28.96
#